data_AF-A0A1J4WXS4-F1
#
_entry.id   AF-A0A1J4WXS4-F1
#
_cell.length_a   1.000
_cell.length_b   1.000
_cell.length_c   1.000
_cell.angle_alpha   90.00
_cell.angle_beta   90.00
_cell.angle_gamma   90.00
#
_symmetry.space_group_name_H-M   'P 1'
#
loop_
_entity.id
_entity.type
_entity.pdbx_description
1 polymer ?
#
loop_
_entity_poly.entity_id
_entity_poly.type
_entity_poly.pdbx_seq_one_letter_code
_entity_poly.pdbx_strand_id
1 'polypeptide(L)'
;MSDSAAVVHPPRSGAGFGAAAIFFGIGWMFAVLQFSFFFTVEFYLSSAYTTYLTVTVAWLVGSVLGLAWRKGEDLEVWVLLGGTASYYLGAALLSTFQFQGWLMPVLCLLIVGSGLYAGLFFRARQHVMRAKWLFFWENNGFVTGIVTTFVAFTLIGRDFILVTPAVSALLMAPLILWIGRRYPSPSS
;
A
#
# COMPACT_ATOMS: atom_id res chain seq x y z
N MET A 1 -35.47 -12.81 -3.15
CA MET A 1 -34.84 -12.36 -4.40
C MET A 1 -33.47 -11.84 -4.02
N SER A 2 -32.41 -12.62 -4.23
CA SER A 2 -31.06 -12.16 -3.97
C SER A 2 -30.65 -11.24 -5.12
N ASP A 3 -30.45 -9.96 -4.81
CA ASP A 3 -29.66 -9.09 -5.67
C ASP A 3 -28.28 -9.75 -5.77
N SER A 4 -28.03 -10.42 -6.89
CA SER A 4 -26.69 -10.81 -7.27
C SER A 4 -25.90 -9.51 -7.34
N ALA A 5 -25.05 -9.25 -6.34
CA ALA A 5 -24.29 -8.00 -6.23
C ALA A 5 -23.57 -7.75 -7.55
N ALA A 6 -24.15 -6.88 -8.37
CA ALA A 6 -23.67 -6.65 -9.72
C ALA A 6 -22.28 -6.04 -9.59
N VAL A 7 -21.28 -6.73 -10.14
CA VAL A 7 -19.91 -6.24 -10.20
C VAL A 7 -19.94 -4.81 -10.74
N VAL A 8 -19.38 -3.88 -9.98
CA VAL A 8 -19.54 -2.47 -10.27
C VAL A 8 -18.77 -2.11 -11.55
N HIS A 9 -19.45 -1.45 -12.49
CA HIS A 9 -18.87 -1.00 -13.76
C HIS A 9 -18.65 0.52 -13.76
N PRO A 10 -17.44 1.03 -13.46
CA PRO A 10 -17.11 2.42 -13.75
C PRO A 10 -17.05 2.65 -15.27
N PRO A 11 -17.46 3.83 -15.82
CA PRO A 11 -17.89 5.05 -15.13
C PRO A 11 -19.42 5.26 -15.16
N ARG A 12 -20.22 4.20 -15.36
CA ARG A 12 -21.66 4.36 -15.69
C ARG A 12 -22.57 4.61 -14.48
N SER A 13 -22.07 4.48 -13.26
CA SER A 13 -22.84 4.74 -12.03
C SER A 13 -22.03 5.53 -11.00
N GLY A 14 -22.69 6.37 -10.20
CA GLY A 14 -22.03 7.14 -9.12
C GLY A 14 -21.32 6.25 -8.09
N ALA A 15 -21.85 5.05 -7.83
CA ALA A 15 -21.20 4.05 -6.97
C ALA A 15 -19.88 3.51 -7.55
N GLY A 16 -19.80 3.34 -8.89
CA GLY A 16 -18.57 2.92 -9.56
C GLY A 16 -17.48 3.96 -9.55
N PHE A 17 -17.84 5.24 -9.61
CA PHE A 17 -16.89 6.33 -9.48
C PHE A 17 -16.27 6.39 -8.07
N GLY A 18 -17.09 6.23 -7.02
CA GLY A 18 -16.61 6.21 -5.63
C GLY A 18 -15.60 5.08 -5.37
N ALA A 19 -15.91 3.85 -5.81
CA ALA A 19 -14.99 2.72 -5.66
C ALA A 19 -13.69 2.92 -6.46
N ALA A 20 -13.80 3.43 -7.69
CA ALA A 20 -12.63 3.75 -8.53
C ALA A 20 -11.69 4.77 -7.86
N ALA A 21 -12.25 5.85 -7.28
CA ALA A 21 -11.47 6.85 -6.57
C ALA A 21 -10.76 6.28 -5.34
N ILE A 22 -11.41 5.39 -4.58
CA ILE A 22 -10.80 4.71 -3.44
C ILE A 22 -9.65 3.81 -3.90
N PHE A 23 -9.83 3.01 -4.96
CA PHE A 23 -8.77 2.14 -5.47
C PHE A 23 -7.59 2.92 -6.04
N PHE A 24 -7.85 4.06 -6.68
CA PHE A 24 -6.81 5.00 -7.07
C PHE A 24 -6.05 5.54 -5.85
N GLY A 25 -6.77 5.97 -4.80
CA GLY A 25 -6.17 6.46 -3.56
C GLY A 25 -5.30 5.40 -2.86
N ILE A 26 -5.74 4.14 -2.87
CA ILE A 26 -4.99 3.01 -2.32
C ILE A 26 -3.70 2.77 -3.11
N GLY A 27 -3.76 2.78 -4.43
CA GLY A 27 -2.56 2.68 -5.27
C GLY A 27 -1.57 3.82 -5.01
N TRP A 28 -2.07 5.05 -4.90
CA TRP A 28 -1.26 6.21 -4.56
C TRP A 28 -0.57 6.05 -3.21
N MET A 29 -1.30 5.57 -2.19
CA MET A 29 -0.75 5.28 -0.87
C MET A 29 0.32 4.17 -0.91
N PHE A 30 0.12 3.10 -1.69
CA PHE A 30 1.14 2.05 -1.85
C PHE A 30 2.44 2.62 -2.41
N ALA A 31 2.36 3.43 -3.45
CA ALA A 31 3.53 4.08 -4.01
C ALA A 31 4.22 4.99 -3.00
N VAL A 32 3.46 5.84 -2.29
CA VAL A 32 4.02 6.71 -1.23
C VAL A 32 4.76 5.89 -0.18
N LEU A 33 4.15 4.83 0.34
CA LEU A 33 4.76 4.00 1.37
C LEU A 33 6.01 3.27 0.85
N GLN A 34 5.93 2.64 -0.31
CA GLN A 34 7.05 1.90 -0.91
C GLN A 34 8.23 2.84 -1.26
N PHE A 35 7.96 4.00 -1.85
CA PHE A 35 9.01 4.96 -2.19
C PHE A 35 9.53 5.71 -0.96
N SER A 36 8.74 5.89 0.09
CA SER A 36 9.24 6.38 1.39
C SER A 36 10.24 5.40 2.00
N PHE A 37 9.98 4.08 1.92
CA PHE A 37 10.98 3.07 2.27
C PHE A 37 12.24 3.20 1.42
N PHE A 38 12.10 3.28 0.09
CA PHE A 38 13.23 3.45 -0.82
C PHE A 38 14.11 4.64 -0.44
N PHE A 39 13.55 5.84 -0.32
CA PHE A 39 14.31 7.04 0.04
C PHE A 39 14.93 6.92 1.43
N THR A 40 14.20 6.37 2.40
CA THR A 40 14.70 6.22 3.77
C THR A 40 15.89 5.25 3.81
N VAL A 41 15.81 4.09 3.15
CA VAL A 41 16.92 3.14 3.10
C VAL A 41 18.11 3.72 2.32
N GLU A 42 17.84 4.40 1.20
CA GLU A 42 18.87 5.02 0.37
C GLU A 42 19.68 6.06 1.17
N PHE A 43 19.03 6.88 2.00
CA PHE A 43 19.72 7.88 2.81
C PHE A 43 20.72 7.29 3.82
N TYR A 44 20.47 6.09 4.35
CA TYR A 44 21.19 5.58 5.51
C TYR A 44 22.11 4.39 5.21
N LEU A 45 22.03 3.74 4.05
CA LEU A 45 22.63 2.41 3.88
C LEU A 45 23.32 2.10 2.56
N SER A 46 22.87 2.59 1.40
CA SER A 46 23.16 1.86 0.17
C SER A 46 23.23 2.71 -1.10
N SER A 47 23.55 2.04 -2.20
CA SER A 47 23.59 2.58 -3.56
C SER A 47 22.23 2.41 -4.25
N ALA A 48 21.80 3.43 -4.99
CA ALA A 48 20.46 3.54 -5.58
C ALA A 48 19.91 2.27 -6.22
N TYR A 49 20.73 1.54 -6.99
CA TYR A 49 20.28 0.35 -7.70
C TYR A 49 19.94 -0.82 -6.77
N THR A 50 20.80 -1.12 -5.80
CA THR A 50 20.59 -2.23 -4.87
C THR A 50 19.41 -1.96 -3.94
N THR A 51 19.26 -0.72 -3.47
CA THR A 51 18.14 -0.32 -2.61
C THR A 51 16.80 -0.53 -3.31
N TYR A 52 16.67 -0.03 -4.54
CA TYR A 52 15.43 -0.12 -5.30
C TYR A 52 15.02 -1.58 -5.52
N LEU A 53 15.96 -2.43 -5.95
CA LEU A 53 15.70 -3.84 -6.17
C LEU A 53 15.28 -4.53 -4.87
N THR A 54 16.01 -4.31 -3.77
CA THR A 54 15.72 -4.93 -2.48
C THR A 54 14.34 -4.53 -1.95
N VAL A 55 14.01 -3.24 -1.96
CA VAL A 55 12.71 -2.75 -1.50
C VAL A 55 11.58 -3.32 -2.37
N THR A 56 11.76 -3.32 -3.69
CA THR A 56 10.76 -3.86 -4.63
C THR A 56 10.54 -5.35 -4.44
N VAL A 57 11.60 -6.15 -4.37
CA VAL A 57 11.49 -7.60 -4.17
C VAL A 57 10.86 -7.94 -2.83
N ALA A 58 11.30 -7.29 -1.74
CA ALA A 58 10.72 -7.49 -0.41
C ALA A 58 9.22 -7.13 -0.40
N TRP A 59 8.85 -6.03 -1.04
CA TRP A 59 7.45 -5.61 -1.16
C TRP A 59 6.60 -6.62 -1.94
N LEU A 60 7.13 -7.12 -3.06
CA LEU A 60 6.45 -8.14 -3.88
C LEU A 60 6.28 -9.46 -3.13
N VAL A 61 7.29 -9.88 -2.35
CA VAL A 61 7.17 -11.05 -1.46
C VAL A 61 6.03 -10.85 -0.47
N GLY A 62 5.96 -9.68 0.19
CA GLY A 62 4.83 -9.31 1.05
C GLY A 62 3.49 -9.38 0.32
N SER A 63 3.42 -8.83 -0.89
CA SER A 63 2.20 -8.82 -1.71
C SER A 63 1.73 -10.23 -2.07
N VAL A 64 2.65 -11.15 -2.39
CA VAL A 64 2.30 -12.56 -2.65
C VAL A 64 1.78 -13.23 -1.37
N LEU A 65 2.41 -12.99 -0.22
CA LEU A 65 1.95 -13.52 1.07
C LEU A 65 0.56 -12.99 1.44
N GLY A 66 0.30 -11.71 1.23
CA GLY A 66 -1.00 -11.08 1.45
C GLY A 66 -2.10 -11.70 0.58
N LEU A 67 -1.79 -11.96 -0.69
CA LEU A 67 -2.73 -12.62 -1.61
C LEU A 67 -3.05 -14.05 -1.15
N ALA A 68 -2.07 -14.77 -0.61
CA ALA A 68 -2.23 -16.12 -0.09
C ALA A 68 -3.04 -16.19 1.22
N TRP A 69 -3.16 -15.09 1.97
CA TRP A 69 -3.79 -15.07 3.29
C TRP A 69 -5.32 -15.15 3.23
N ARG A 70 -5.88 -16.35 3.49
CA ARG A 70 -7.32 -16.63 3.28
C ARG A 70 -8.32 -16.06 4.26
N LYS A 71 -7.89 -15.71 5.46
CA LYS A 71 -8.77 -15.27 6.55
C LYS A 71 -8.46 -13.84 7.01
N GLY A 72 -7.66 -13.10 6.24
CA GLY A 72 -7.18 -11.78 6.63
C GLY A 72 -8.12 -10.63 6.28
N GLU A 73 -9.25 -10.88 5.60
CA GLU A 73 -10.11 -9.82 5.06
C GLU A 73 -10.67 -8.91 6.16
N ASP A 74 -11.04 -9.46 7.33
CA ASP A 74 -11.48 -8.68 8.49
C ASP A 74 -10.34 -7.90 9.16
N LEU A 75 -9.10 -8.26 8.87
CA LEU A 75 -7.90 -7.63 9.42
C LEU A 75 -7.30 -6.59 8.45
N GLU A 76 -7.94 -6.30 7.33
CA GLU A 76 -7.39 -5.45 6.27
C GLU A 76 -6.82 -4.13 6.79
N VAL A 77 -7.59 -3.41 7.63
CA VAL A 77 -7.15 -2.14 8.22
C VAL A 77 -6.01 -2.35 9.21
N TRP A 78 -6.02 -3.41 10.00
CA TRP A 78 -4.93 -3.71 10.92
C TRP A 78 -3.64 -4.05 10.19
N VAL A 79 -3.73 -4.73 9.05
CA VAL A 79 -2.59 -5.04 8.19
C VAL A 79 -2.05 -3.76 7.54
N LEU A 80 -2.92 -2.84 7.08
CA LEU A 80 -2.51 -1.50 6.63
C LEU A 80 -1.77 -0.73 7.73
N LEU A 81 -2.33 -0.66 8.94
CA LEU A 81 -1.73 0.08 10.05
C LEU A 81 -0.43 -0.58 10.52
N GLY A 82 -0.37 -1.92 10.56
CA GLY A 82 0.84 -2.68 10.89
C GLY A 82 1.95 -2.49 9.85
N GLY A 83 1.60 -2.46 8.56
CA GLY A 83 2.53 -2.13 7.49
C GLY A 83 3.06 -0.70 7.62
N THR A 84 2.18 0.27 7.88
CA THR A 84 2.58 1.66 8.10
C THR A 84 3.48 1.80 9.34
N ALA A 85 3.16 1.10 10.43
CA ALA A 85 4.01 1.05 11.63
C ALA A 85 5.38 0.42 11.33
N SER A 86 5.45 -0.57 10.45
CA SER A 86 6.69 -1.21 10.02
C SER A 86 7.62 -0.21 9.30
N TYR A 87 7.06 0.73 8.54
CA TYR A 87 7.83 1.85 7.98
C TYR A 87 8.46 2.71 9.06
N TYR A 88 7.67 3.18 10.03
CA TYR A 88 8.19 4.03 11.10
C TYR A 88 9.21 3.31 11.99
N LEU A 89 9.01 2.02 12.26
CA LEU A 89 9.99 1.20 12.95
C LEU A 89 11.30 1.11 12.15
N GLY A 90 11.22 0.88 10.83
CA GLY A 90 12.38 0.88 9.95
C GLY A 90 13.11 2.23 9.93
N ALA A 91 12.37 3.33 9.82
CA ALA A 91 12.93 4.68 9.87
C ALA A 91 13.61 4.99 11.22
N ALA A 92 13.00 4.59 12.34
CA ALA A 92 13.57 4.75 13.67
C ALA A 92 14.87 3.93 13.83
N LEU A 93 14.86 2.67 13.40
CA LEU A 93 16.05 1.81 13.40
C LEU A 93 17.19 2.43 12.59
N LEU A 94 16.91 2.90 11.38
CA LEU A 94 17.91 3.54 10.51
C LEU A 94 18.46 4.85 11.08
N SER A 95 17.60 5.66 11.71
CA SER A 95 18.05 6.89 12.36
C SER A 95 18.96 6.64 13.55
N THR A 96 18.78 5.50 14.24
CA THR A 96 19.55 5.10 15.43
C THR A 96 20.85 4.37 15.06
N PHE A 97 20.79 3.47 14.08
CA PHE A 97 21.87 2.57 13.68
C PHE A 97 22.32 2.86 12.24
N GLN A 98 22.90 4.05 12.03
CA GLN A 98 23.25 4.54 10.70
C GLN A 98 24.37 3.72 10.03
N PHE A 99 24.26 3.51 8.71
CA PHE A 99 25.26 2.82 7.87
C PHE A 99 25.58 1.37 8.28
N GLN A 100 24.68 0.73 9.02
CA GLN A 100 24.83 -0.63 9.50
C GLN A 100 24.24 -1.66 8.52
N GLY A 101 25.06 -2.22 7.63
CA GLY A 101 24.61 -3.17 6.59
C GLY A 101 23.83 -4.39 7.10
N TRP A 102 24.08 -4.82 8.34
CA TRP A 102 23.37 -5.94 8.97
C TRP A 102 21.88 -5.66 9.24
N LEU A 103 21.43 -4.40 9.17
CA LEU A 103 20.01 -4.06 9.28
C LEU A 103 19.20 -4.46 8.05
N MET A 104 19.84 -4.69 6.90
CA MET A 104 19.13 -4.93 5.65
C MET A 104 18.13 -6.10 5.73
N PRO A 105 18.46 -7.28 6.28
CA PRO A 105 17.49 -8.35 6.46
C PRO A 105 16.30 -7.96 7.35
N VAL A 106 16.53 -7.17 8.40
CA VAL A 106 15.45 -6.68 9.28
C VAL A 106 14.53 -5.74 8.51
N LEU A 107 15.09 -4.82 7.73
CA LEU A 107 14.32 -3.89 6.89
C LEU A 107 13.53 -4.65 5.82
N CYS A 108 14.08 -5.68 5.21
CA CYS A 108 13.36 -6.54 4.29
C CYS A 108 12.11 -7.14 4.95
N LEU A 109 12.20 -7.62 6.20
CA LEU A 109 11.03 -8.15 6.92
C LEU A 109 9.97 -7.07 7.17
N LEU A 110 10.38 -5.85 7.52
CA LEU A 110 9.47 -4.71 7.70
C LEU A 110 8.79 -4.28 6.39
N ILE A 111 9.53 -4.29 5.28
CA ILE A 111 9.01 -3.99 3.94
C ILE A 111 8.05 -5.10 3.49
N VAL A 112 8.37 -6.37 3.75
CA VAL A 112 7.46 -7.52 3.52
C VAL A 112 6.17 -7.32 4.30
N GLY A 113 6.26 -6.95 5.59
CA GLY A 113 5.09 -6.64 6.42
C GLY A 113 4.22 -5.51 5.85
N SER A 114 4.86 -4.52 5.22
CA SER A 114 4.17 -3.41 4.56
C SER A 114 3.49 -3.82 3.24
N GLY A 115 4.21 -4.56 2.40
CA GLY A 115 3.68 -5.10 1.14
C GLY A 115 2.57 -6.13 1.34
N LEU A 116 2.46 -6.71 2.53
CA LEU A 116 1.41 -7.66 2.88
C LEU A 116 0.00 -7.09 2.68
N TYR A 117 -0.18 -5.80 2.96
CA TYR A 117 -1.46 -5.13 2.75
C TYR A 117 -1.82 -5.06 1.25
N ALA A 118 -0.85 -4.81 0.36
CA ALA A 118 -1.11 -4.73 -1.09
C ALA A 118 -1.69 -6.03 -1.65
N GLY A 119 -1.15 -7.17 -1.24
CA GLY A 119 -1.70 -8.48 -1.59
C GLY A 119 -3.09 -8.73 -1.03
N LEU A 120 -3.27 -8.42 0.25
CA LEU A 120 -4.53 -8.62 0.95
C LEU A 120 -5.65 -7.75 0.37
N PHE A 121 -5.33 -6.52 -0.04
CA PHE A 121 -6.27 -5.62 -0.71
C PHE A 121 -6.84 -6.25 -2.00
N PHE A 122 -6.00 -6.74 -2.90
CA PHE A 122 -6.49 -7.36 -4.14
C PHE A 122 -7.39 -8.55 -3.87
N ARG A 123 -7.01 -9.37 -2.88
CA ARG A 123 -7.81 -10.48 -2.43
C ARG A 123 -9.18 -10.04 -1.92
N ALA A 124 -9.20 -9.06 -1.02
CA ALA A 124 -10.39 -8.57 -0.34
C ALA A 124 -11.32 -7.75 -1.26
N ARG A 125 -10.85 -7.31 -2.44
CA ARG A 125 -11.60 -6.37 -3.31
C ARG A 125 -11.89 -6.88 -4.71
N GLN A 126 -11.39 -8.05 -5.10
CA GLN A 126 -11.64 -8.64 -6.41
C GLN A 126 -13.13 -8.91 -6.71
N HIS A 127 -13.99 -9.03 -5.70
CA HIS A 127 -15.44 -9.22 -5.88
C HIS A 127 -16.20 -7.90 -6.10
N VAL A 128 -15.64 -6.77 -5.67
CA VAL A 128 -16.27 -5.45 -5.78
C VAL A 128 -16.27 -4.98 -7.23
N MET A 129 -15.17 -5.22 -7.93
CA MET A 129 -14.95 -4.78 -9.29
C MET A 129 -14.08 -5.78 -10.04
N ARG A 130 -14.32 -5.96 -11.36
CA ARG A 130 -13.52 -6.88 -12.18
C ARG A 130 -12.04 -6.57 -12.04
N ALA A 131 -11.22 -7.62 -11.96
CA ALA A 131 -9.77 -7.52 -11.81
C ALA A 131 -9.13 -6.48 -12.76
N LYS A 132 -9.49 -6.50 -14.05
CA LYS A 132 -9.00 -5.51 -15.04
C LYS A 132 -9.16 -4.06 -14.57
N TRP A 133 -10.33 -3.69 -14.06
CA TRP A 133 -10.60 -2.33 -13.62
C TRP A 133 -9.98 -2.04 -12.27
N LEU A 134 -9.86 -3.06 -11.41
CA LEU A 134 -9.26 -2.92 -10.07
C LEU A 134 -7.79 -2.56 -10.23
N PHE A 135 -7.08 -3.35 -11.04
CA PHE A 135 -5.71 -3.08 -11.45
C PHE A 135 -5.58 -1.76 -12.21
N PHE A 136 -6.54 -1.39 -13.05
CA PHE A 136 -6.43 -0.14 -13.80
C PHE A 136 -6.39 1.08 -12.86
N TRP A 137 -7.35 1.21 -11.94
CA TRP A 137 -7.41 2.37 -11.05
C TRP A 137 -6.28 2.38 -10.03
N GLU A 138 -6.00 1.23 -9.43
CA GLU A 138 -4.90 1.08 -8.48
C GLU A 138 -3.55 1.41 -9.15
N ASN A 139 -3.23 0.85 -10.32
CA ASN A 139 -1.95 1.14 -10.99
C ASN A 139 -1.81 2.61 -11.40
N ASN A 140 -2.88 3.25 -11.89
CA ASN A 140 -2.84 4.68 -12.20
C ASN A 140 -2.59 5.52 -10.94
N GLY A 141 -3.21 5.13 -9.83
CA GLY A 141 -2.95 5.70 -8.51
C GLY A 141 -1.50 5.52 -8.10
N PHE A 142 -0.96 4.31 -8.26
CA PHE A 142 0.42 3.96 -7.95
C PHE A 142 1.40 4.80 -8.75
N VAL A 143 1.29 4.84 -10.08
CA VAL A 143 2.15 5.68 -10.95
C VAL A 143 2.08 7.15 -10.55
N THR A 144 0.88 7.66 -10.26
CA THR A 144 0.70 9.04 -9.78
C THR A 144 1.40 9.23 -8.43
N GLY A 145 1.33 8.25 -7.54
CA GLY A 145 2.01 8.26 -6.25
C GLY A 145 3.52 8.24 -6.36
N ILE A 146 4.10 7.54 -7.35
CA ILE A 146 5.53 7.62 -7.66
C ILE A 146 5.91 9.05 -7.99
N VAL A 147 5.25 9.65 -9.00
CA VAL A 147 5.53 11.02 -9.44
C VAL A 147 5.35 12.00 -8.28
N THR A 148 4.27 11.85 -7.52
CA THR A 148 3.99 12.70 -6.34
C THR A 148 5.11 12.57 -5.31
N THR A 149 5.54 11.35 -4.99
CA THR A 149 6.57 11.12 -3.98
C THR A 149 7.90 11.73 -4.43
N PHE A 150 8.32 11.52 -5.67
CA PHE A 150 9.55 12.14 -6.19
C PHE A 150 9.49 13.67 -6.15
N VAL A 151 8.45 14.27 -6.73
CA VAL A 151 8.32 15.73 -6.80
C VAL A 151 8.22 16.34 -5.40
N ALA A 152 7.35 15.81 -4.56
CA ALA A 152 7.15 16.34 -3.21
C ALA A 152 8.38 16.12 -2.33
N PHE A 153 9.08 15.00 -2.47
CA PHE A 153 10.35 14.79 -1.79
C PHE A 153 11.44 15.76 -2.27
N THR A 154 11.51 16.09 -3.57
CA THR A 154 12.46 17.09 -4.07
C THR A 154 12.15 18.50 -3.54
N LEU A 155 10.87 18.86 -3.40
CA LEU A 155 10.46 20.21 -2.99
C LEU A 155 10.39 20.40 -1.46
N ILE A 156 9.93 19.38 -0.74
CA ILE A 156 9.63 19.43 0.71
C ILE A 156 10.69 18.64 1.51
N GLY A 157 11.38 17.69 0.88
CA GLY A 157 12.44 16.91 1.51
C GLY A 157 11.91 15.81 2.42
N ARG A 158 12.66 15.56 3.49
CA ARG A 158 12.46 14.45 4.44
C ARG A 158 11.09 14.49 5.13
N ASP A 159 10.55 15.68 5.38
CA ASP A 159 9.28 15.81 6.10
C ASP A 159 8.12 15.18 5.32
N PHE A 160 8.16 15.22 3.99
CA PHE A 160 7.17 14.56 3.16
C PHE A 160 7.14 13.04 3.39
N ILE A 161 8.29 12.37 3.32
CA ILE A 161 8.35 10.91 3.49
C ILE A 161 8.09 10.48 4.94
N LEU A 162 8.33 11.35 5.92
CA LEU A 162 8.00 11.07 7.32
C LEU A 162 6.51 11.20 7.64
N VAL A 163 5.80 12.15 7.06
CA VAL A 163 4.40 12.43 7.44
C VAL A 163 3.40 11.72 6.54
N THR A 164 3.68 11.67 5.23
CA THR A 164 2.70 11.25 4.23
C THR A 164 2.28 9.78 4.36
N PRO A 165 3.16 8.82 4.69
CA PRO A 165 2.75 7.44 4.96
C PRO A 165 1.66 7.32 6.05
N ALA A 166 1.83 7.97 7.21
CA ALA A 166 0.80 7.96 8.26
C ALA A 166 -0.49 8.66 7.81
N VAL A 167 -0.39 9.84 7.20
CA VAL A 167 -1.57 10.61 6.78
C VAL A 167 -2.37 9.82 5.75
N SER A 168 -1.70 9.25 4.74
CA SER A 168 -2.35 8.45 3.70
C SER A 168 -3.02 7.20 4.27
N ALA A 169 -2.36 6.48 5.17
CA ALA A 169 -2.95 5.32 5.85
C ALA A 169 -4.19 5.69 6.69
N LEU A 170 -4.12 6.79 7.46
CA LEU A 170 -5.24 7.27 8.27
C LEU A 170 -6.42 7.76 7.42
N LEU A 171 -6.16 8.36 6.26
CA LEU A 171 -7.21 8.77 5.32
C LEU A 171 -7.85 7.57 4.62
N MET A 172 -7.07 6.56 4.25
CA MET A 172 -7.59 5.38 3.54
C MET A 172 -8.30 4.39 4.46
N ALA A 173 -7.86 4.23 5.71
CA ALA A 173 -8.47 3.32 6.68
C ALA A 173 -10.01 3.42 6.79
N PRO A 174 -10.63 4.60 6.99
CA PRO A 174 -12.09 4.71 7.05
C PRO A 174 -12.76 4.40 5.70
N LEU A 175 -12.11 4.71 4.57
CA LEU A 175 -12.64 4.40 3.23
C LEU A 175 -12.64 2.90 2.95
N ILE A 176 -11.61 2.19 3.44
CA ILE A 176 -11.51 0.72 3.38
C ILE A 176 -12.61 0.08 4.23
N LEU A 177 -12.88 0.60 5.44
CA LEU A 177 -13.99 0.12 6.26
C LEU A 177 -15.33 0.40 5.58
N TRP A 178 -15.49 1.58 4.99
CA TRP A 178 -16.72 1.96 4.30
C TRP A 178 -16.99 1.04 3.10
N ILE A 179 -16.00 0.78 2.25
CA ILE A 179 -16.17 -0.09 1.08
C ILE A 179 -16.40 -1.55 1.50
N GLY A 180 -15.76 -2.02 2.59
CA GLY A 180 -16.03 -3.34 3.18
C GLY A 180 -17.45 -3.52 3.68
N ARG A 181 -18.02 -2.50 4.35
CA ARG A 181 -19.43 -2.51 4.78
C ARG A 181 -20.39 -2.44 3.61
N ARG A 182 -20.03 -1.71 2.55
CA ARG A 182 -20.89 -1.50 1.38
C ARG A 182 -20.92 -2.73 0.45
N TYR A 183 -19.81 -3.45 0.36
CA TYR A 183 -19.64 -4.62 -0.51
C TYR A 183 -19.00 -5.78 0.29
N PRO A 184 -19.78 -6.43 1.19
CA PRO A 184 -19.27 -7.54 1.98
C PRO A 184 -18.77 -8.67 1.09
N SER A 185 -17.73 -9.35 1.55
CA SER A 185 -17.15 -10.49 0.85
C SER A 185 -18.15 -11.65 0.82
N PRO A 186 -18.34 -12.37 -0.30
CA PRO A 186 -19.28 -13.50 -0.37
C PRO A 186 -18.90 -14.69 0.54
N SER A 187 -17.71 -14.66 1.16
CA SER A 187 -17.24 -15.67 2.11
C SER A 187 -17.31 -15.27 3.59
N SER A 188 -17.90 -14.10 3.92
CA SER A 188 -18.19 -13.68 5.31
C SER A 188 -19.55 -14.16 5.79
#